data_AF-A0A8J2LUP4-F1
#
_entry.id   AF-A0A8J2LUP4-F1
#
_cell.length_a   1.000
_cell.length_b   1.000
_cell.length_c   1.000
_cell.angle_alpha   90.00
_cell.angle_beta   90.00
_cell.angle_gamma   90.00
#
_symmetry.space_group_name_H-M   'P 1'
#
loop_
_entity.id
_entity.type
_entity.pdbx_description
1 polymer ?
#
loop_
_entity_poly.entity_id
_entity_poly.type
_entity_poly.pdbx_seq_one_letter_code
_entity_poly.pdbx_strand_id
1 'polypeptide(L)' 'MKIFELIKPQTSEVSAKNVVNLTIYIEAQCPDTSRFVHRQFLPTWQELSVTNRISIKIVPFGKAKCYSVGTDYR' A
#
# COMPACT_ATOMS: atom_id res chain seq x y z
N MET A 1 -8.10 36.61 33.05
CA MET A 1 -6.97 35.90 32.43
C MET A 1 -7.48 34.52 31.99
N LYS A 2 -8.01 34.43 30.76
CA LYS A 2 -8.57 33.21 30.15
C LYS A 2 -7.61 32.77 29.04
N ILE A 3 -6.66 31.91 29.34
CA ILE A 3 -5.63 31.46 28.37
C ILE A 3 -5.82 29.97 28.01
N PHE A 4 -6.67 29.23 28.72
CA PHE A 4 -6.83 27.77 28.58
C PHE A 4 -8.07 27.29 27.79
N GLU A 5 -8.74 28.15 27.01
CA GLU A 5 -9.88 27.75 26.16
C GLU A 5 -9.53 27.59 24.66
N LEU A 6 -8.26 27.75 24.26
CA LEU A 6 -7.85 27.81 22.84
C LEU A 6 -7.12 26.58 22.29
N ILE A 7 -7.10 25.45 23.01
CA ILE A 7 -6.52 24.21 22.47
C ILE A 7 -7.60 23.12 22.48
N LYS A 8 -8.59 23.29 21.60
CA LYS A 8 -9.31 22.13 21.08
C LYS A 8 -8.35 21.42 20.13
N PRO A 9 -8.05 20.12 20.30
CA PRO A 9 -7.37 19.37 19.24
C PRO A 9 -8.28 19.48 18.02
N GLN A 10 -7.83 20.26 17.04
CA GLN A 10 -8.43 20.27 15.73
C GLN A 10 -8.09 18.90 15.17
N THR A 11 -8.92 17.90 15.46
CA THR A 11 -9.00 16.69 14.65
C THR A 11 -9.48 17.21 13.31
N SER A 12 -8.54 17.66 12.49
CA SER A 12 -8.78 18.02 11.11
C SER A 12 -9.41 16.77 10.52
N GLU A 13 -10.71 16.84 10.28
CA GLU A 13 -11.36 15.86 9.44
C GLU A 13 -10.56 15.92 8.14
N VAL A 14 -9.73 14.90 7.93
CA VAL A 14 -8.99 14.71 6.71
C VAL A 14 -10.10 14.52 5.69
N SER A 15 -10.52 15.63 5.06
CA SER A 15 -11.37 15.64 3.88
C SER A 15 -10.92 14.46 3.05
N ALA A 16 -11.85 13.56 2.72
CA ALA A 16 -11.59 12.33 2.00
C ALA A 16 -10.93 12.66 0.65
N LYS A 17 -9.63 12.97 0.71
CA LYS A 17 -8.76 13.28 -0.41
C LYS A 17 -8.82 12.04 -1.28
N ASN A 18 -8.94 12.22 -2.59
CA ASN A 18 -8.97 11.12 -3.54
C ASN A 18 -7.79 10.16 -3.27
N VAL A 19 -8.06 9.05 -2.57
CA VAL A 19 -7.09 8.01 -2.24
C VAL A 19 -7.23 6.92 -3.30
N VAL A 20 -6.12 6.63 -3.97
CA VAL A 20 -6.02 5.52 -4.91
C VAL A 20 -5.67 4.26 -4.13
N ASN A 21 -6.53 3.25 -4.20
CA ASN A 21 -6.24 1.94 -3.64
C ASN A 21 -5.52 1.09 -4.69
N LEU A 22 -4.25 0.75 -4.44
CA LEU A 22 -3.41 -0.03 -5.34
C LEU A 22 -3.09 -1.39 -4.71
N THR A 23 -3.54 -2.48 -5.34
CA THR A 23 -3.14 -3.84 -4.96
C THR A 23 -2.23 -4.42 -6.04
N ILE A 24 -1.05 -4.89 -5.64
CA ILE A 24 -0.04 -5.43 -6.55
C ILE A 24 0.15 -6.91 -6.25
N TYR A 25 -0.14 -7.77 -7.22
CA TYR A 25 0.10 -9.21 -7.15
C TYR A 25 1.45 -9.52 -7.79
N ILE A 26 2.36 -10.07 -7.01
CA ILE A 26 3.76 -10.25 -7.42
C ILE A 26 4.26 -11.68 -7.17
N GLU A 27 5.31 -12.07 -7.90
CA GLU A 27 6.01 -13.35 -7.75
C GLU A 27 7.52 -13.09 -7.54
N ALA A 28 8.07 -13.57 -6.43
CA ALA A 28 9.43 -13.21 -5.98
C ALA A 28 10.57 -13.65 -6.93
N GLN A 29 10.34 -14.68 -7.76
CA GLN A 29 11.33 -15.18 -8.73
C GLN A 29 10.91 -14.93 -10.19
N CYS A 30 10.00 -13.99 -10.41
CA CYS A 30 9.61 -13.57 -11.76
C CYS A 30 10.50 -12.41 -12.23
N PRO A 31 11.19 -12.53 -13.38
CA PRO A 31 12.05 -11.46 -13.90
C PRO A 31 11.24 -10.20 -14.27
N ASP A 32 10.01 -10.35 -14.77
CA ASP A 32 9.13 -9.22 -15.08
C ASP A 32 8.67 -8.50 -13.82
N THR A 33 8.34 -9.25 -12.76
CA THR A 33 8.01 -8.67 -11.45
C THR A 33 9.19 -7.86 -10.93
N SER A 34 10.39 -8.44 -10.95
CA SER A 34 11.61 -7.77 -10.48
C SER A 34 11.85 -6.49 -11.30
N ARG A 35 11.72 -6.56 -12.62
CA ARG A 35 11.87 -5.41 -13.52
C ARG A 35 10.82 -4.32 -13.23
N PHE A 36 9.55 -4.68 -13.06
CA PHE A 36 8.47 -3.75 -12.72
C PHE A 36 8.74 -3.06 -11.39
N VAL A 37 9.08 -3.83 -10.34
CA VAL A 37 9.35 -3.30 -9.01
C VAL A 37 10.48 -2.28 -9.06
N HIS A 38 11.62 -2.63 -9.67
CA HIS A 38 12.80 -1.79 -9.67
C HIS A 38 12.71 -0.59 -10.62
N ARG A 39 12.10 -0.75 -11.81
CA ARG A 39 12.15 0.29 -12.86
C ARG A 39 10.91 1.16 -12.93
N GLN A 40 9.80 0.74 -12.33
CA GLN A 40 8.53 1.46 -12.44
C GLN A 40 7.97 1.75 -11.06
N PHE A 41 7.72 0.72 -10.26
CA PHE A 41 7.01 0.90 -8.99
C PHE A 41 7.82 1.67 -7.95
N LEU A 42 9.06 1.26 -7.66
CA LEU A 42 9.87 1.93 -6.63
C LEU A 42 10.14 3.41 -6.96
N PRO A 43 10.54 3.79 -8.18
CA PRO A 43 10.70 5.20 -8.54
C PRO A 43 9.40 5.99 -8.37
N THR A 44 8.27 5.48 -8.86
CA THR A 44 6.97 6.13 -8.69
C THR A 44 6.57 6.26 -7.22
N TRP A 45 6.86 5.24 -6.40
CA TRP A 45 6.55 5.28 -4.97
C TRP A 45 7.40 6.30 -4.21
N GLN A 46 8.68 6.44 -4.56
CA GLN A 46 9.56 7.46 -3.98
C GLN A 46 9.00 8.87 -4.19
N GLU A 47 8.39 9.15 -5.34
CA GLU A 47 7.79 10.44 -5.65
C GLU A 47 6.40 10.64 -5.02
N LEU A 48 5.53 9.62 -5.06
CA LEU A 48 4.12 9.78 -4.72
C LEU A 48 3.77 9.43 -3.27
N SER A 49 4.60 8.66 -2.56
CA SER A 49 4.32 8.25 -1.17
C SER A 49 4.11 9.43 -0.22
N VAL A 50 4.88 10.52 -0.40
CA VAL A 50 4.79 11.74 0.40
C VAL A 50 3.43 12.44 0.32
N THR A 51 2.65 12.16 -0.73
CA THR A 51 1.32 12.76 -0.92
C THR A 51 0.27 12.18 0.03
N ASN A 52 0.53 11.00 0.62
CA ASN A 52 -0.44 10.23 1.40
C ASN A 52 -1.76 9.97 0.66
N ARG A 53 -1.72 9.84 -0.67
CA ARG A 53 -2.90 9.62 -1.53
C ARG A 53 -2.97 8.23 -2.16
N ILE A 54 -2.07 7.34 -1.79
CA ILE A 54 -2.06 5.98 -2.33
C ILE A 54 -2.01 5.01 -1.16
N SER A 55 -3.02 4.14 -1.09
CA SER A 55 -3.06 3.02 -0.15
C SER A 55 -2.59 1.77 -0.88
N ILE A 56 -1.48 1.18 -0.42
CA ILE A 56 -0.83 0.05 -1.11
C ILE A 56 -1.03 -1.25 -0.35
N LYS A 57 -1.36 -2.31 -1.10
CA LYS A 57 -1.30 -3.70 -0.65
C LYS A 57 -0.46 -4.53 -1.63
N ILE A 58 0.58 -5.17 -1.14
CA ILE A 58 1.40 -6.11 -1.93
C ILE A 58 1.01 -7.54 -1.55
N VAL A 59 0.72 -8.37 -2.54
CA VAL A 59 0.31 -9.77 -2.38
C VAL A 59 1.34 -10.67 -3.07
N PRO A 60 2.26 -11.30 -2.32
CA PRO A 60 3.25 -12.22 -2.86
C PRO A 60 2.61 -13.60 -3.07
N PHE A 61 2.10 -13.85 -4.27
CA PHE A 61 1.49 -15.12 -4.66
C PHE A 61 1.70 -15.38 -6.15
N GLY A 62 1.38 -14.37 -6.97
CA GLY A 62 1.60 -14.41 -8.41
C GLY A 62 0.88 -15.56 -9.08
N LYS A 63 1.64 -16.48 -9.70
CA LYS A 63 1.13 -17.65 -10.41
C LYS A 63 1.17 -18.94 -9.60
N ALA A 64 1.46 -18.85 -8.30
CA ALA A 64 1.40 -20.01 -7.41
C ALA A 64 0.01 -20.66 -7.48
N LYS A 65 -0.04 -21.96 -7.25
CA LYS A 65 -1.26 -22.75 -7.14
C LYS A 65 -1.26 -23.42 -5.79
N CYS A 66 -2.41 -23.45 -5.14
CA CYS A 66 -2.60 -24.18 -3.89
C CYS A 66 -3.30 -25.50 -4.16
N TYR A 67 -2.78 -26.58 -3.59
CA TYR A 67 -3.37 -27.89 -3.61
C TYR A 67 -3.74 -28.30 -2.18
N SER A 68 -4.97 -28.76 -1.98
CA SER A 68 -5.42 -29.22 -0.68
C SER A 68 -4.66 -30.49 -0.27
N VAL A 69 -4.12 -30.50 0.95
CA VAL A 69 -3.50 -31.68 1.57
C VAL A 69 -4.07 -31.85 2.97
N GLY A 70 -4.99 -32.80 3.14
CA GLY A 70 -5.71 -33.00 4.39
C GLY A 70 -6.56 -31.78 4.74
N THR A 71 -6.24 -31.12 5.85
CA THR A 71 -6.88 -29.87 6.30
C THR A 71 -6.05 -28.62 5.98
N ASP A 72 -5.00 -28.75 5.19
CA ASP A 72 -4.05 -27.68 4.85
C ASP A 72 -3.91 -27.48 3.32
N TYR A 73 -3.13 -26.50 2.90
CA TYR A 73 -2.82 -26.22 1.50
C TYR A 73 -1.31 -26.15 1.26
N ARG A 74 -0.87 -26.68 0.12
CA ARG A 74 0.53 -26.61 -0.34
C ARG A 74 0.62 -25.89 -1.67
#